data_AF-A0A4U0SSX8-F1
#
_entry.id   AF-A0A4U0SSX8-F1
#
_cell.length_a   1.000
_cell.length_b   1.000
_cell.length_c   1.000
_cell.angle_alpha   90.00
_cell.angle_beta   90.00
_cell.angle_gamma   90.00
#
_symmetry.space_group_name_H-M   'P 1'
#
loop_
_entity.id
_entity.type
_entity.pdbx_description
1 polymer ?
#
loop_
_entity_poly.entity_id
_entity_poly.type
_entity_poly.pdbx_seq_one_letter_code
_entity_poly.pdbx_strand_id
1 'polypeptide(L)' 'MRVTIARRHFYLHPIEVEQAMSGVKPESASGASVKIGGIAYPVMQVGAAITHQDRRDFSAREVYLAMKTLGFSCRTAPS' A
#
# COMPACT_ATOMS: atom_id res chain seq x y z
N MET A 1 8.50 -4.12 -10.70
CA MET A 1 7.59 -3.31 -11.54
C MET A 1 7.72 -1.83 -11.17
N ARG A 2 7.66 -0.91 -12.13
CA ARG A 2 7.71 0.54 -11.85
C ARG A 2 6.30 1.06 -11.49
N VAL A 3 6.18 1.74 -10.35
CA VAL A 3 4.97 2.45 -9.92
C VAL A 3 5.31 3.90 -9.60
N THR A 4 4.30 4.78 -9.60
CA THR A 4 4.47 6.19 -9.24
C THR A 4 3.61 6.52 -8.03
N ILE A 5 4.22 7.04 -6.97
CA ILE A 5 3.57 7.47 -5.73
C ILE A 5 4.19 8.81 -5.34
N ALA A 6 3.39 9.79 -4.90
CA ALA A 6 3.87 11.12 -4.51
C ALA A 6 4.73 11.80 -5.59
N ARG A 7 4.35 11.62 -6.87
CA ARG A 7 5.10 12.10 -8.05
C ARG A 7 6.54 11.55 -8.17
N ARG A 8 6.88 10.48 -7.44
CA ARG A 8 8.18 9.78 -7.50
C ARG A 8 8.01 8.37 -8.04
N HIS A 9 9.03 7.87 -8.70
CA HIS A 9 9.05 6.50 -9.24
C HIS A 9 9.67 5.54 -8.24
N PHE A 10 9.00 4.40 -8.03
CA PHE A 10 9.49 3.30 -7.24
C PHE A 10 9.53 2.05 -8.09
N TYR A 11 10.58 1.26 -7.91
CA TYR A 11 10.67 -0.08 -8.49
C TYR A 11 10.38 -1.06 -7.37
N LEU A 12 9.19 -1.64 -7.38
CA LEU A 12 8.73 -2.57 -6.35
C LEU A 12 8.45 -3.94 -6.94
N HIS A 13 8.82 -4.97 -6.19
CA HIS A 13 8.39 -6.35 -6.38
C HIS A 13 7.39 -6.73 -5.27
N PRO A 14 6.39 -7.61 -5.53
CA PRO A 14 5.45 -8.04 -4.49
C PRO A 14 6.13 -8.59 -3.24
N ILE A 15 7.24 -9.32 -3.40
CA ILE A 15 8.00 -9.87 -2.26
C ILE A 15 8.60 -8.78 -1.36
N GLU A 16 9.04 -7.65 -1.93
CA GLU A 16 9.60 -6.53 -1.15
C GLU A 16 8.52 -5.84 -0.35
N VAL A 17 7.30 -5.77 -0.89
CA VAL A 17 6.12 -5.25 -0.17
C VAL A 17 5.77 -6.17 1.01
N GLU A 18 5.75 -7.48 0.81
CA GLU A 18 5.49 -8.45 1.89
C GLU A 18 6.57 -8.37 2.99
N GLN A 19 7.84 -8.27 2.60
CA GLN A 19 8.95 -8.09 3.53
C GLN A 19 8.85 -6.79 4.32
N ALA A 20 8.55 -5.66 3.65
CA ALA A 20 8.38 -4.37 4.30
C ALA A 20 7.21 -4.34 5.28
N MET A 21 6.18 -5.15 5.05
CA MET A 21 5.01 -5.26 5.92
C MET A 21 5.15 -6.34 6.99
N SER A 22 6.23 -7.13 6.98
CA SER A 22 6.47 -8.16 7.98
C SER A 22 6.63 -7.54 9.37
N GLY A 23 5.87 -8.03 10.35
CA GLY A 23 5.87 -7.51 11.72
C GLY A 23 5.18 -6.15 11.91
N VAL A 24 4.67 -5.54 10.84
CA VAL A 24 3.91 -4.29 10.93
C VAL A 24 2.52 -4.58 11.50
N LYS A 25 2.18 -3.96 12.63
CA LYS A 25 0.85 -4.11 13.24
C LYS A 25 -0.20 -3.41 12.35
N PRO A 26 -1.29 -4.08 11.94
CA PRO A 26 -2.34 -3.45 11.15
C PRO A 26 -3.02 -2.31 11.90
N GLU A 27 -3.22 -1.19 11.22
CA GLU A 27 -4.06 -0.10 11.68
C GLU A 27 -5.54 -0.40 11.40
N SER A 28 -6.44 0.20 12.20
CA SER A 28 -7.88 0.10 11.97
C SER A 28 -8.24 0.62 10.58
N ALA A 29 -8.74 -0.26 9.72
CA ALA A 29 -9.12 0.10 8.36
C ALA A 29 -10.49 0.80 8.34
N SER A 30 -10.48 2.13 8.24
CA SER A 30 -11.68 2.95 7.97
C SER A 30 -11.87 3.29 6.49
N GLY A 31 -10.96 2.82 5.62
CA GLY A 31 -10.89 3.23 4.21
C GLY A 31 -10.43 2.11 3.27
N ALA A 32 -9.87 2.50 2.13
CA ALA A 32 -9.29 1.55 1.18
C ALA A 32 -8.19 0.70 1.86
N SER A 33 -8.21 -0.60 1.59
CA SER A 33 -7.30 -1.57 2.18
C SER A 33 -6.73 -2.55 1.16
N VAL A 34 -5.62 -3.17 1.49
CA VAL A 34 -4.95 -4.21 0.72
C VAL A 34 -4.68 -5.42 1.61
N LYS A 35 -4.90 -6.62 1.06
CA LYS A 35 -4.61 -7.88 1.75
C LYS A 35 -3.18 -8.31 1.47
N ILE A 36 -2.35 -8.40 2.52
CA ILE A 36 -0.94 -8.79 2.47
C ILE A 36 -0.72 -9.89 3.51
N GLY A 37 -0.19 -11.04 3.12
CA GLY A 37 0.02 -12.17 4.04
C GLY A 37 -1.25 -12.63 4.76
N GLY A 38 -2.43 -12.49 4.12
CA GLY A 38 -3.71 -12.83 4.74
C GLY A 38 -4.37 -11.72 5.57
N ILE A 39 -3.65 -10.64 5.87
CA ILE A 39 -4.10 -9.56 6.76
C ILE A 39 -4.45 -8.31 5.93
N ALA A 40 -5.52 -7.60 6.32
CA ALA A 40 -5.92 -6.37 5.66
C ALA A 40 -5.22 -5.15 6.30
N TYR A 41 -4.53 -4.37 5.49
CA TYR A 41 -3.86 -3.14 5.88
C TYR A 41 -4.48 -1.94 5.16
N PRO A 42 -4.67 -0.79 5.82
CA PRO A 42 -4.99 0.45 5.14
C PRO A 42 -3.94 0.79 4.08
N VAL A 43 -4.37 1.18 2.88
CA VAL A 43 -3.42 1.50 1.80
C VAL A 43 -2.48 2.65 2.17
N MET A 44 -2.93 3.59 3.02
CA MET A 44 -2.08 4.68 3.51
C MET A 44 -0.95 4.19 4.44
N GLN A 45 -1.22 3.15 5.23
CA GLN A 45 -0.21 2.52 6.07
C GLN A 45 0.85 1.84 5.21
N VAL A 46 0.40 1.05 4.22
CA VAL A 46 1.30 0.34 3.30
C VAL A 46 2.15 1.32 2.50
N GLY A 47 1.55 2.40 1.99
CA GLY A 47 2.27 3.44 1.25
C GLY A 47 3.42 4.04 2.08
N ALA A 48 3.17 4.36 3.35
CA ALA A 48 4.20 4.90 4.23
C ALA A 48 5.33 3.89 4.48
N ALA A 49 4.98 2.61 4.68
CA ALA A 49 5.97 1.56 4.94
C ALA A 49 6.89 1.30 3.74
N ILE A 50 6.36 1.24 2.52
CA ILE A 50 7.14 0.87 1.32
C ILE A 50 7.88 2.04 0.66
N THR A 51 7.43 3.28 0.89
CA THR A 51 8.03 4.48 0.29
C THR A 51 8.90 5.27 1.27
N HIS A 52 8.71 5.05 2.57
CA HIS A 52 9.24 5.88 3.65
C HIS A 52 8.88 7.37 3.53
N GLN A 53 7.81 7.70 2.80
CA GLN A 53 7.32 9.07 2.67
C GLN A 53 6.26 9.40 3.73
N ASP A 54 6.07 10.69 3.96
CA ASP A 54 4.99 11.16 4.82
C ASP A 54 3.63 10.89 4.15
N ARG A 55 2.62 10.50 4.93
CA ARG A 55 1.27 10.22 4.43
C ARG A 55 0.62 11.44 3.76
N ARG A 56 1.11 12.65 4.01
CA ARG A 56 0.66 13.89 3.36
C ARG A 56 1.15 14.03 1.92
N ASP A 57 2.17 13.27 1.52
CA ASP A 57 2.80 13.39 0.20
C ASP A 57 2.09 12.56 -0.89
N PHE A 58 1.25 11.60 -0.50
CA PHE A 58 0.53 10.72 -1.42
C PHE A 58 -0.92 10.49 -1.00
N SER A 59 -1.69 10.00 -1.95
CA SER A 59 -3.10 9.67 -1.78
C SER A 59 -3.33 8.16 -1.65
N ALA A 60 -4.43 7.79 -0.99
CA ALA A 60 -4.88 6.40 -0.91
C ALA A 60 -5.07 5.77 -2.29
N ARG A 61 -5.49 6.57 -3.28
CA ARG A 61 -5.70 6.12 -4.67
C ARG A 61 -4.40 5.72 -5.35
N GLU A 62 -3.32 6.50 -5.17
CA GLU A 62 -2.01 6.17 -5.74
C GLU A 62 -1.51 4.82 -5.21
N VAL A 63 -1.58 4.63 -3.89
CA VAL A 63 -1.12 3.38 -3.28
C VAL A 63 -2.02 2.21 -3.65
N TYR A 64 -3.34 2.41 -3.67
CA TYR A 64 -4.29 1.39 -4.11
C TYR A 64 -4.00 0.90 -5.53
N LEU A 65 -3.77 1.83 -6.46
CA LEU A 65 -3.43 1.47 -7.84
C LEU A 65 -2.08 0.75 -7.91
N ALA A 66 -1.06 1.24 -7.21
CA ALA A 66 0.24 0.58 -7.15
C ALA A 66 0.14 -0.88 -6.64
N MET A 67 -0.61 -1.10 -5.56
CA MET A 67 -0.83 -2.45 -5.00
C MET A 67 -1.63 -3.34 -5.95
N LYS A 68 -2.67 -2.80 -6.59
CA LYS A 68 -3.46 -3.52 -7.60
C LYS A 68 -2.61 -3.93 -8.80
N THR A 69 -1.75 -3.04 -9.29
CA THR A 69 -0.84 -3.33 -10.41
C THR A 69 0.20 -4.39 -10.01
N LEU A 70 0.63 -4.43 -8.74
CA LEU A 70 1.51 -5.46 -8.18
C LEU A 70 0.80 -6.82 -7.96
N GLY A 71 -0.50 -6.90 -8.24
CA GLY A 71 -1.28 -8.14 -8.13
C GLY A 71 -1.89 -8.39 -6.76
N PHE A 72 -1.82 -7.43 -5.83
CA PHE A 72 -2.45 -7.58 -4.52
C PHE A 72 -3.98 -7.42 -4.58
N SER A 73 -4.67 -8.16 -3.72
CA SER A 73 -6.12 -8.02 -3.53
C SER A 73 -6.41 -6.76 -2.73
N CYS A 74 -7.07 -5.79 -3.35
CA CYS A 74 -7.43 -4.51 -2.72
C CYS A 74 -8.94 -4.38 -2.58
N ARG A 75 -9.40 -3.68 -1.53
CA ARG A 75 -10.80 -3.33 -1.30
C ARG A 75 -10.93 -1.82 -1.18
N THR A 76 -11.93 -1.25 -1.86
CA THR A 76 -12.34 0.14 -1.63
C THR A 76 -13.20 0.22 -0.37
N ALA A 77 -13.25 1.39 0.27
CA ALA A 77 -14.19 1.62 1.35
C ALA A 77 -15.63 1.47 0.81
N PRO A 78 -16.57 0.91 1.59
CA PRO A 78 -17.98 1.02 1.27
C PRO A 78 -18.40 2.51 1.29
N SER A 79 -19.23 2.90 0.31
CA SER A 79 -19.79 4.24 0.18
C SER A 79 -20.70 4.61 1.34
#